data_AF-A0A2G5T860-F1
#
_entry.id   AF-A0A2G5T860-F1
#
_cell.length_a   1.000
_cell.length_b   1.000
_cell.length_c   1.000
_cell.angle_alpha   90.00
_cell.angle_beta   90.00
_cell.angle_gamma   90.00
#
_symmetry.space_group_name_H-M   'P 1'
#
loop_
_entity.id
_entity.type
_entity.pdbx_description
1 polymer ?
#
loop_
_entity_poly.entity_id
_entity_poly.type
_entity_poly.pdbx_seq_one_letter_code
_entity_poly.pdbx_strand_id
1 'polypeptide(L)'
;MQKAFLIAILLQISVPLITLIIPAVYFFFAIGLNYHNQSLTNIAITCTSTHGFISTIVMIMVHRPYREAFFAMIGKTRKENMPEVPMRTTKIDVIKY
;
A
#
# COMPACT_ATOMS: atom_id res chain seq x y z
N MET A 1 -4.23 16.20 15.53
CA MET A 1 -3.91 16.03 14.09
C MET A 1 -2.41 16.11 13.81
N GLN A 2 -1.72 17.20 14.13
CA GLN A 2 -0.28 17.37 13.80
C GLN A 2 0.66 16.35 14.46
N LYS A 3 0.48 16.04 15.76
CA LYS A 3 1.32 15.05 16.46
C LYS A 3 1.21 13.64 15.86
N ALA A 4 0.01 13.20 15.53
CA ALA A 4 -0.23 11.89 14.92
C ALA A 4 0.36 11.79 13.51
N PHE A 5 0.26 12.87 12.72
CA PHE A 5 0.89 12.96 11.40
C PHE A 5 2.43 12.93 11.48
N LEU A 6 3.01 13.60 12.46
CA LEU A 6 4.45 13.58 12.68
C LEU A 6 4.93 12.17 13.09
N ILE A 7 4.23 11.53 14.03
CA ILE A 7 4.51 10.13 14.42
C ILE A 7 4.39 9.19 13.21
N ALA A 8 3.40 9.44 12.35
CA ALA A 8 3.21 8.66 11.14
C ALA A 8 4.42 8.70 10.21
N ILE A 9 4.92 9.91 9.95
CA ILE A 9 6.11 10.12 9.13
C ILE A 9 7.34 9.49 9.78
N LEU A 10 7.52 9.63 11.10
CA LEU A 10 8.64 9.01 11.81
C LEU A 10 8.62 7.48 11.68
N LEU A 11 7.46 6.84 11.83
CA LEU A 11 7.31 5.41 11.63
C LEU A 11 7.62 5.03 10.18
N GLN A 12 7.13 5.80 9.21
CA GLN A 12 7.33 5.52 7.79
C GLN A 12 8.79 5.69 7.35
N ILE A 13 9.54 6.62 7.96
CA ILE A 13 10.99 6.78 7.77
C ILE A 13 11.76 5.65 8.45
N SER A 14 11.28 5.13 9.59
CA SER A 14 11.95 4.03 10.29
C SER A 14 11.97 2.72 9.51
N VAL A 15 10.96 2.46 8.67
CA VAL A 15 10.87 1.26 7.83
C VAL A 15 12.09 1.10 6.91
N PRO A 16 12.39 2.03 5.97
CA PRO A 16 13.57 1.92 5.11
C PRO A 16 14.88 1.98 5.90
N LEU A 17 14.94 2.65 7.05
CA LEU A 17 16.13 2.60 7.91
C LEU A 17 16.43 1.17 8.36
N ILE A 18 15.41 0.43 8.81
CA ILE A 18 15.61 -0.95 9.27
C ILE A 18 15.82 -1.90 8.08
N THR A 19 14.96 -1.81 7.06
CA THR A 19 14.92 -2.81 5.99
C THR A 19 15.92 -2.57 4.86
N LEU A 20 16.54 -1.38 4.78
CA LEU A 20 17.55 -1.07 3.74
C LEU A 20 18.92 -0.73 4.36
N ILE A 21 18.98 0.10 5.41
CA ILE A 21 20.28 0.51 5.97
C ILE A 21 20.96 -0.64 6.70
N ILE A 22 20.24 -1.46 7.47
CA ILE A 22 20.84 -2.62 8.16
C ILE A 22 21.43 -3.62 7.16
N PRO A 23 20.69 -4.08 6.11
CA PRO A 23 21.28 -4.90 5.06
C PRO A 23 22.47 -4.23 4.35
N ALA A 24 22.40 -2.93 4.06
CA ALA A 24 23.48 -2.21 3.41
C ALA A 24 24.76 -2.18 4.26
N VAL A 25 24.65 -1.95 5.57
CA VAL A 25 25.78 -2.01 6.51
C VAL A 25 26.36 -3.42 6.57
N TYR A 26 25.50 -4.46 6.63
CA TYR A 26 25.95 -5.84 6.54
C TYR A 26 26.76 -6.10 5.26
N PHE A 27 26.24 -5.69 4.10
CA PHE A 27 26.95 -5.88 2.82
C PHE A 27 28.28 -5.14 2.78
N PHE A 28 28.34 -3.92 3.32
CA PHE A 28 29.57 -3.15 3.42
C PHE A 28 30.66 -3.91 4.18
N PHE A 29 30.33 -4.44 5.36
CA PHE A 29 31.27 -5.24 6.16
C PHE A 29 31.59 -6.60 5.53
N ALA A 30 30.58 -7.28 4.97
CA ALA A 30 30.74 -8.58 4.32
C ALA A 30 31.74 -8.49 3.15
N ILE A 31 31.63 -7.45 2.32
CA ILE A 31 32.55 -7.20 1.21
C ILE A 31 33.91 -6.73 1.73
N GLY A 32 33.93 -5.75 2.63
CA GLY A 32 35.19 -5.16 3.12
C GLY A 32 36.08 -6.15 3.89
N LEU A 33 35.47 -7.13 4.58
CA LEU A 33 36.18 -8.15 5.35
C LEU A 33 36.30 -9.50 4.60
N ASN A 34 35.83 -9.60 3.35
CA ASN A 34 35.69 -10.86 2.60
C ASN A 34 34.92 -11.94 3.38
N TYR A 35 33.95 -11.52 4.20
CA TYR A 35 33.11 -12.40 4.99
C TYR A 35 31.83 -12.71 4.22
N HIS A 36 31.76 -13.89 3.61
CA HIS A 36 30.66 -14.31 2.75
C HIS A 36 29.81 -15.42 3.38
N ASN A 37 28.98 -15.04 4.35
CA ASN A 37 28.01 -15.97 4.93
C ASN A 37 26.72 -15.98 4.09
N GLN A 38 26.53 -17.07 3.35
CA GLN A 38 25.41 -17.21 2.41
C GLN A 38 24.04 -17.19 3.09
N SER A 39 23.93 -17.71 4.32
CA SER A 39 22.68 -17.63 5.10
C SER A 39 22.32 -16.18 5.42
N LEU A 40 23.28 -15.41 5.97
CA LEU A 40 23.07 -14.00 6.31
C LEU A 40 22.82 -13.14 5.05
N THR A 41 23.54 -13.42 3.97
CA THR A 41 23.33 -12.75 2.68
C THR A 41 21.93 -12.99 2.13
N ASN A 42 21.43 -14.22 2.16
CA ASN A 42 20.08 -14.51 1.69
C ASN A 42 19.02 -13.80 2.54
N ILE A 43 19.19 -13.78 3.86
CA ILE A 43 18.31 -13.05 4.79
C ILE A 43 18.32 -11.54 4.48
N ALA A 44 19.50 -10.96 4.28
CA ALA A 44 19.66 -9.54 3.95
C ALA A 44 18.99 -9.18 2.61
N ILE A 45 19.14 -10.04 1.58
CA ILE A 45 18.48 -9.86 0.28
C ILE A 45 16.97 -9.96 0.45
N THR A 46 16.44 -10.99 1.12
CA THR A 46 15.00 -11.13 1.35
C THR A 46 14.42 -9.94 2.12
N CYS A 47 15.09 -9.49 3.19
CA CYS A 47 14.69 -8.30 3.94
C CYS A 47 14.61 -7.05 3.04
N THR A 48 15.63 -6.86 2.21
CA THR A 48 15.69 -5.78 1.23
C THR A 48 14.57 -5.92 0.19
N SER A 49 14.30 -7.11 -0.34
CA SER A 49 13.23 -7.33 -1.33
C SER A 49 11.84 -7.07 -0.75
N THR A 50 11.59 -7.42 0.51
CA THR A 50 10.27 -7.24 1.15
C THR A 50 10.02 -5.80 1.64
N HIS A 51 11.02 -4.92 1.65
CA HIS A 51 10.88 -3.55 2.18
C HIS A 51 9.69 -2.77 1.61
N GLY A 52 9.44 -2.88 0.30
CA GLY A 52 8.37 -2.15 -0.38
C GLY A 52 6.99 -2.61 0.09
N PHE A 53 6.83 -3.91 0.31
CA PHE A 53 5.60 -4.49 0.87
C PHE A 53 5.36 -4.06 2.31
N ILE A 54 6.40 -4.02 3.14
CA ILE A 54 6.29 -3.53 4.52
C ILE A 54 5.95 -2.03 4.53
N SER A 55 6.61 -1.25 3.67
CA SER A 55 6.39 0.20 3.56
C SER A 55 4.94 0.53 3.17
N THR A 56 4.34 -0.21 2.23
CA THR A 56 2.93 0.00 1.85
C THR A 56 1.97 -0.39 2.97
N ILE A 57 2.21 -1.51 3.67
CA ILE A 57 1.39 -1.89 4.83
C ILE A 57 1.44 -0.81 5.91
N VAL A 58 2.65 -0.35 6.27
CA VAL A 58 2.83 0.68 7.29
C VAL A 58 2.16 1.98 6.86
N MET A 59 2.36 2.41 5.61
CA MET A 59 1.68 3.58 5.05
C MET A 59 0.16 3.48 5.22
N ILE A 60 -0.44 2.37 4.81
CA ILE A 60 -1.88 2.16 4.89
C ILE A 60 -2.33 2.18 6.35
N MET A 61 -1.65 1.46 7.25
CA MET A 61 -2.04 1.32 8.66
C MET A 61 -1.94 2.61 9.47
N VAL A 62 -0.97 3.45 9.15
CA VAL A 62 -0.62 4.60 9.97
C VAL A 62 -1.37 5.86 9.51
N HIS A 63 -1.65 6.00 8.22
CA HIS A 63 -2.36 7.17 7.69
C HIS A 63 -3.87 6.94 7.65
N ARG A 64 -4.61 7.62 8.52
CA ARG A 64 -6.09 7.56 8.60
C ARG A 64 -6.82 7.62 7.23
N PRO A 65 -6.53 8.57 6.31
CA PRO A 65 -7.23 8.61 5.02
C PRO A 65 -6.94 7.38 4.14
N TYR A 66 -5.74 6.79 4.26
CA TYR A 66 -5.38 5.57 3.53
C TYR A 66 -6.11 4.35 4.06
N ARG A 67 -6.27 4.22 5.39
CA ARG A 67 -7.08 3.16 6.00
C ARG A 67 -8.53 3.24 5.54
N GLU A 68 -9.11 4.44 5.61
CA GLU A 68 -10.50 4.67 5.22
C GLU A 68 -10.74 4.31 3.75
N ALA A 69 -9.85 4.74 2.86
CA ALA A 69 -9.91 4.38 1.44
C ALA A 69 -9.72 2.87 1.21
N PHE A 70 -8.76 2.24 1.88
CA PHE A 70 -8.48 0.81 1.77
C PHE A 70 -9.68 -0.06 2.22
N PHE A 71 -10.27 0.24 3.38
CA PHE A 71 -11.45 -0.48 3.85
C PHE A 71 -12.69 -0.18 3.01
N ALA A 72 -12.84 1.03 2.48
CA ALA A 72 -13.91 1.35 1.53
C ALA A 72 -13.77 0.54 0.23
N MET A 73 -12.54 0.35 -0.27
CA MET A 73 -12.26 -0.46 -1.46
C MET A 73 -12.54 -1.94 -1.23
N ILE A 74 -12.13 -2.49 -0.08
CA ILE A 74 -12.40 -3.88 0.31
C ILE A 74 -13.89 -4.12 0.58
N GLY A 75 -14.56 -3.16 1.23
CA GLY A 75 -15.99 -3.25 1.57
C GLY A 75 -16.94 -3.02 0.39
N LYS A 76 -16.49 -2.37 -0.69
CA LYS A 76 -17.28 -2.10 -1.90
C LYS A 76 -17.54 -3.32 -2.80
N THR A 77 -17.15 -4.53 -2.40
CA THR A 77 -17.67 -5.77 -3.03
C THR A 77 -19.19 -5.97 -2.76
N ARG A 78 -19.87 -5.08 -2.03
CA ARG A 78 -21.33 -5.05 -1.93
C ARG A 78 -21.95 -4.47 -3.22
N LYS A 79 -22.58 -5.34 -4.03
CA LYS A 79 -23.43 -5.00 -5.18
C LYS A 79 -24.25 -3.73 -4.92
N GLU A 80 -24.01 -2.68 -5.69
CA GLU A 80 -25.02 -1.65 -5.90
C GLU A 80 -26.12 -2.29 -6.73
N ASN A 81 -27.28 -2.54 -6.11
CA ASN A 81 -28.49 -2.79 -6.88
C ASN A 81 -28.83 -1.45 -7.54
N MET A 82 -28.50 -1.31 -8.83
CA MET A 82 -28.99 -0.20 -9.64
C MET A 82 -30.52 -0.14 -9.46
N PRO A 83 -31.09 1.01 -9.07
CA PRO A 83 -32.53 1.16 -9.10
C PRO A 83 -32.98 0.90 -10.54
N GLU A 84 -33.98 0.05 -10.73
CA GLU A 84 -34.61 -0.13 -12.04
C GLU A 84 -35.05 1.26 -12.53
N VAL A 85 -34.34 1.79 -13.52
CA VAL A 85 -34.73 3.05 -14.17
C VAL A 85 -35.95 2.72 -15.02
N PRO A 86 -37.16 3.20 -14.67
CA PRO A 86 -38.33 2.91 -15.47
C PRO A 86 -38.10 3.48 -16.87
N MET A 87 -38.15 2.61 -17.88
CA MET A 87 -38.05 2.99 -19.28
C MET A 87 -39.11 4.04 -19.58
N ARG A 88 -38.69 5.28 -19.81
CA ARG A 88 -39.61 6.34 -20.23
C ARG A 88 -39.97 6.05 -21.68
N THR A 89 -41.12 5.40 -21.90
CA THR A 89 -41.69 5.26 -23.22
C THR A 89 -42.15 6.63 -23.68
N THR A 90 -41.29 7.33 -24.43
CA THR A 90 -41.71 8.49 -25.21
C THR A 90 -42.72 7.98 -26.24
N LYS A 91 -44.00 8.28 -26.02
CA LYS A 91 -45.01 8.10 -27.06
C LYS A 91 -44.64 9.05 -28.19
N ILE A 92 -44.13 8.49 -29.28
CA ILE A 92 -43.92 9.23 -30.51
C ILE A 92 -45.32 9.38 -31.10
N ASP A 93 -45.92 10.55 -30.91
CA ASP A 93 -47.15 10.90 -31.59
C ASP A 93 -46.82 11.01 -33.09
N VAL A 94 -47.01 9.89 -33.79
CA VAL A 94 -46.90 9.82 -35.24
C VAL A 94 -48.02 10.69 -35.79
N ILE A 95 -47.65 11.90 -36.21
CA ILE A 95 -48.50 12.82 -36.95
C ILE A 95 -48.96 12.06 -38.21
N LYS A 96 -50.22 11.61 -38.19
CA LYS A 96 -50.91 11.10 -39.38
C LYS A 96 -51.33 12.31 -40.21
N TYR A 97 -50.80 12.37 -41.43
CA TYR A 97 -51.31 13.23 -42.51
C TYR A 97 -52.61 12.67 -43.07
#